data_AF-A0A2V9VH58-F1
#
_entry.id   AF-A0A2V9VH58-F1
#
_cell.length_a   1.000
_cell.length_b   1.000
_cell.length_c   1.000
_cell.angle_alpha   90.00
_cell.angle_beta   90.00
_cell.angle_gamma   90.00
#
_symmetry.space_group_name_H-M   'P 1'
#
loop_
_entity.id
_entity.type
_entity.pdbx_description
1 polymer ?
#
loop_
_entity_poly.entity_id
_entity_poly.type
_entity_poly.pdbx_seq_one_letter_code
_entity_poly.pdbx_strand_id
1 'polypeptide(L)'
;YPSLSYYIAHMNRYSSLGAELAVSQGHRNFSVADIALRPLATFFYNYIIRLGFLDGREGLLLHLYHAVYVSWKYAKTWELNRSKSPTNNLSS
;
A
#
# COMPACT_ATOMS: atom_id res chain seq x y z
N TYR A 1 20.14 -1.88 13.80
CA TYR A 1 18.94 -2.00 12.95
C TYR A 1 17.89 -1.02 13.46
N PRO A 2 17.26 -0.20 12.59
CA PRO A 2 16.11 0.58 13.03
C PRO A 2 15.04 -0.38 13.57
N SER A 3 14.39 -0.01 14.67
CA SER A 3 13.36 -0.85 15.30
C SER A 3 12.19 -1.11 14.34
N LEU A 4 11.42 -2.17 14.59
CA LEU A 4 10.18 -2.43 13.85
C LEU A 4 9.26 -1.19 13.80
N SER A 5 9.19 -0.44 14.91
CA SER A 5 8.44 0.82 14.99
C SER A 5 8.93 1.87 14.00
N TYR A 6 10.26 2.04 13.87
CA TYR A 6 10.82 2.96 12.88
C TYR A 6 10.45 2.53 11.45
N TYR A 7 10.54 1.23 11.16
CA TYR A 7 10.18 0.69 9.85
C TYR A 7 8.71 0.91 9.51
N ILE A 8 7.80 0.66 10.45
CA ILE A 8 6.36 0.92 10.30
C ILE A 8 6.09 2.41 10.08
N ALA A 9 6.73 3.30 10.85
CA ALA A 9 6.58 4.74 10.68
C ALA A 9 7.04 5.19 9.28
N HIS A 10 8.14 4.63 8.79
CA HIS A 10 8.63 4.87 7.43
C HIS A 10 7.60 4.40 6.40
N MET A 11 7.16 3.14 6.45
CA MET A 11 6.14 2.62 5.51
C MET A 11 4.86 3.46 5.52
N ASN A 12 4.42 3.90 6.70
CA ASN A 12 3.25 4.77 6.83
C ASN A 12 3.47 6.10 6.10
N ARG A 13 4.61 6.76 6.29
CA ARG A 13 4.94 8.02 5.61
C ARG A 13 5.02 7.85 4.10
N TYR A 14 5.75 6.85 3.61
CA TYR A 14 5.93 6.63 2.18
C TYR A 14 4.63 6.19 1.48
N SER A 15 3.77 5.42 2.15
CA SER A 15 2.48 5.02 1.57
C SER A 15 1.53 6.22 1.43
N SER A 16 1.59 7.19 2.34
CA SER A 16 0.86 8.46 2.20
C SER A 16 1.38 9.28 1.01
N LEU A 17 2.70 9.45 0.88
CA LEU A 17 3.29 10.16 -0.27
C LEU A 17 2.93 9.48 -1.60
N GLY A 18 2.98 8.15 -1.66
CA GLY A 18 2.58 7.39 -2.83
C GLY A 18 1.09 7.55 -3.17
N ALA A 19 0.24 7.70 -2.16
CA ALA A 19 -1.17 7.95 -2.35
C ALA A 19 -1.46 9.35 -2.91
N GLU A 20 -0.82 10.38 -2.36
CA GLU A 20 -0.91 11.75 -2.87
C GLU A 20 -0.48 11.86 -4.33
N LEU A 21 0.62 11.19 -4.69
CA LEU A 21 1.11 11.11 -6.06
C LEU A 21 0.13 10.36 -6.97
N ALA A 22 -0.44 9.25 -6.51
CA ALA A 22 -1.43 8.51 -7.29
C ALA A 22 -2.68 9.37 -7.58
N VAL A 23 -3.19 10.11 -6.59
CA VAL A 23 -4.29 11.07 -6.79
C VAL A 23 -3.91 12.18 -7.76
N SER A 24 -2.70 12.76 -7.64
CA SER A 24 -2.25 13.86 -8.51
C SER A 24 -2.10 13.42 -9.97
N GLN A 25 -1.77 12.15 -10.21
CA GLN A 25 -1.71 11.52 -11.54
C GLN A 25 -3.10 11.15 -12.10
N GLY A 26 -4.19 11.47 -11.40
CA GLY A 26 -5.54 11.22 -11.88
C GLY A 26 -6.06 9.80 -11.64
N HIS A 27 -5.39 9.00 -10.79
CA HIS A 27 -5.96 7.72 -10.36
C HIS A 27 -7.17 8.01 -9.47
N ARG A 28 -8.37 7.77 -10.01
CA ARG A 28 -9.66 8.01 -9.33
C ARG A 28 -10.51 6.76 -9.15
N ASN A 29 -10.28 5.73 -9.97
CA ASN A 29 -11.01 4.46 -9.88
C ASN A 29 -10.28 3.52 -8.93
N PHE A 30 -10.94 3.16 -7.81
CA PHE A 30 -10.41 2.21 -6.83
C PHE A 30 -11.42 1.10 -6.61
N SER A 31 -11.00 -0.14 -6.82
CA SER A 31 -11.73 -1.32 -6.36
C SER A 31 -11.08 -1.86 -5.09
N VAL A 32 -11.88 -2.46 -4.20
CA VAL A 32 -11.38 -3.23 -3.04
C VAL A 32 -10.44 -4.35 -3.50
N ALA A 33 -10.65 -4.87 -4.72
CA ALA A 33 -9.73 -5.78 -5.39
C ALA A 33 -8.32 -5.19 -5.56
N ASP A 34 -8.16 -3.90 -5.88
CA ASP A 34 -6.85 -3.28 -6.06
C ASP A 34 -6.09 -3.13 -4.72
N ILE A 35 -6.81 -3.05 -3.60
CA ILE A 35 -6.24 -2.90 -2.25
C ILE A 35 -5.75 -4.24 -1.70
N ALA A 36 -6.36 -5.36 -2.11
CA ALA A 36 -6.05 -6.69 -1.59
C ALA A 36 -5.41 -7.62 -2.64
N LEU A 37 -6.02 -7.80 -3.82
CA LEU A 37 -5.57 -8.76 -4.82
C LEU A 37 -4.24 -8.35 -5.47
N ARG A 38 -4.02 -7.05 -5.74
CA ARG A 38 -2.73 -6.58 -6.29
C ARG A 38 -1.55 -6.80 -5.33
N PRO A 39 -1.60 -6.40 -4.05
CA PRO A 39 -0.51 -6.68 -3.13
C PRO A 39 -0.31 -8.18 -2.88
N LEU A 40 -1.38 -8.98 -2.81
CA LEU A 40 -1.27 -10.45 -2.75
C LEU A 40 -0.59 -11.03 -3.99
N ALA A 41 -1.03 -10.65 -5.20
CA ALA A 41 -0.41 -11.11 -6.44
C ALA A 41 1.07 -10.71 -6.51
N THR A 42 1.40 -9.49 -6.09
CA THR A 42 2.80 -9.01 -6.02
C THR A 42 3.62 -9.82 -5.03
N PHE A 43 3.06 -10.16 -3.87
CA PHE A 43 3.69 -11.04 -2.89
C PHE A 43 3.95 -12.42 -3.47
N PHE A 44 2.92 -13.08 -4.02
CA PHE A 44 3.06 -14.43 -4.60
C PHE A 44 4.07 -14.45 -5.75
N TYR A 45 4.03 -13.46 -6.63
CA TYR A 45 5.00 -13.34 -7.72
C TYR A 45 6.43 -13.19 -7.19
N ASN A 46 6.67 -12.26 -6.27
CA ASN A 46 8.01 -12.02 -5.76
C ASN A 46 8.53 -13.17 -4.85
N TYR A 47 7.64 -13.79 -4.08
CA TYR A 47 8.01 -14.84 -3.14
C TYR A 47 8.22 -16.19 -3.83
N ILE A 48 7.31 -16.60 -4.72
CA ILE A 48 7.34 -17.91 -5.38
C ILE A 48 8.11 -17.86 -6.70
N ILE A 49 7.78 -16.93 -7.60
CA ILE A 49 8.35 -16.90 -8.96
C ILE A 49 9.76 -16.34 -8.96
N ARG A 50 10.03 -15.28 -8.18
CA ARG A 50 11.38 -14.72 -8.02
C ARG A 50 12.24 -15.45 -6.98
N LEU A 51 11.77 -16.59 -6.49
CA LEU A 51 12.48 -17.43 -5.52
C LEU A 51 12.83 -16.68 -4.23
N GLY A 52 12.04 -15.68 -3.82
CA GLY A 52 12.25 -14.95 -2.56
C GLY A 52 12.15 -15.84 -1.31
N PHE A 53 11.63 -17.07 -1.45
CA PHE A 53 11.73 -18.10 -0.41
C PHE A 53 13.16 -18.61 -0.18
N LEU A 54 14.09 -18.45 -1.13
CA LEU A 54 15.51 -18.83 -0.97
C LEU A 54 16.21 -17.94 0.07
N ASP A 55 15.74 -16.71 0.26
CA ASP A 55 16.20 -15.79 1.29
C ASP A 55 15.63 -16.15 2.70
N GLY A 56 14.88 -17.26 2.80
CA GLY A 56 14.35 -17.80 4.05
C GLY A 56 13.35 -16.89 4.75
N ARG A 57 13.46 -16.81 6.08
CA ARG A 57 12.54 -16.03 6.95
C ARG A 57 12.59 -14.51 6.69
N GLU A 58 13.76 -14.01 6.28
CA GLU A 58 13.94 -12.58 6.01
C GLU A 58 13.26 -12.19 4.70
N GLY A 59 13.38 -13.05 3.67
CA GLY A 59 12.63 -12.93 2.42
C GLY A 59 11.12 -12.90 2.63
N LEU A 60 10.59 -13.78 3.48
CA LEU A 60 9.16 -13.80 3.82
C LEU A 60 8.68 -12.47 4.43
N LEU A 61 9.38 -11.99 5.46
CA LEU A 61 9.02 -10.75 6.16
C LEU A 61 9.12 -9.53 5.24
N LEU A 62 10.20 -9.43 4.45
CA LEU A 62 10.40 -8.33 3.51
C LEU A 62 9.23 -8.23 2.52
N HIS A 63 8.87 -9.35 1.88
CA HIS A 63 7.81 -9.35 0.89
C HIS A 63 6.43 -9.13 1.51
N LEU A 64 6.20 -9.64 2.73
CA LEU A 64 4.96 -9.40 3.46
C LEU A 64 4.79 -7.92 3.81
N TYR A 65 5.83 -7.28 4.34
CA TYR A 65 5.81 -5.85 4.65
C TYR A 65 5.63 -5.01 3.38
N HIS A 66 6.27 -5.39 2.28
CA HIS A 66 6.07 -4.73 1.00
C HIS A 66 4.62 -4.83 0.51
N ALA A 67 3.98 -5.99 0.67
CA ALA A 67 2.56 -6.17 0.33
C ALA A 67 1.65 -5.27 1.19
N VAL A 68 1.92 -5.19 2.50
CA VAL A 68 1.20 -4.29 3.43
C VAL A 68 1.37 -2.83 3.01
N TYR A 69 2.59 -2.41 2.70
CA TYR A 69 2.88 -1.07 2.19
C TYR A 69 2.07 -0.73 0.93
N VAL A 70 2.04 -1.64 -0.04
CA VAL A 70 1.27 -1.47 -1.28
C VAL A 70 -0.23 -1.36 -0.97
N SER A 71 -0.74 -2.22 -0.09
CA SER A 71 -2.14 -2.17 0.34
C SER A 71 -2.50 -0.82 0.98
N TRP A 72 -1.68 -0.32 1.92
CA TRP A 72 -1.90 0.98 2.56
C TRP A 72 -1.84 2.15 1.58
N LYS A 73 -0.95 2.10 0.59
CA LYS A 73 -0.90 3.14 -0.47
C LYS A 73 -2.24 3.21 -1.20
N TYR A 74 -2.78 2.08 -1.65
CA TYR A 74 -4.07 2.05 -2.36
C TYR A 74 -5.23 2.47 -1.46
N ALA A 75 -5.27 2.01 -0.21
CA ALA A 75 -6.30 2.40 0.76
C ALA A 75 -6.33 3.92 1.01
N LYS A 76 -5.16 4.53 1.27
CA LYS A 76 -5.04 5.98 1.47
C LYS A 76 -5.41 6.78 0.22
N THR A 77 -5.09 6.26 -0.96
CA THR A 77 -5.47 6.93 -2.21
C THR A 77 -6.99 6.96 -2.37
N TRP A 78 -7.67 5.89 -1.99
CA TRP A 78 -9.14 5.83 -1.97
C TRP A 78 -9.73 6.79 -0.93
N GLU A 79 -9.17 6.87 0.29
CA GLU A 79 -9.60 7.83 1.31
C GLU A 79 -9.47 9.28 0.81
N LEU A 80 -8.32 9.64 0.23
CA LEU A 80 -8.08 10.98 -0.31
C LEU A 80 -9.06 11.35 -1.43
N ASN A 81 -9.41 10.41 -2.30
CA ASN A 81 -10.39 10.63 -3.36
C ASN A 81 -11.82 10.79 -2.82
N ARG A 82 -12.19 10.07 -1.75
CA ARG A 82 -13.48 10.26 -1.06
C ARG A 82 -13.57 11.61 -0.37
N SER A 83 -12.53 12.03 0.34
CA SER A 83 -12.50 13.34 1.02
C SER A 83 -12.55 14.53 0.05
N LYS A 84 -12.10 14.35 -1.20
CA LYS A 84 -12.22 15.37 -2.26
C LYS A 84 -13.56 15.35 -2.99
N SER A 85 -14.42 14.35 -2.75
CA SER A 85 -15.75 14.29 -3.36
C SER A 85 -16.69 15.28 -2.64
N PRO A 86 -17.47 16.13 -3.34
CA PRO A 86 -18.14 17.30 -2.76
C PRO A 86 -19.29 16.98 -1.77
N THR A 87 -19.59 15.72 -1.50
CA THR A 87 -20.79 15.29 -0.78
C THR A 87 -20.74 15.49 0.74
N ASN A 88 -19.64 15.98 1.31
CA ASN A 88 -19.46 16.10 2.77
C ASN A 88 -19.50 17.54 3.32
N ASN A 89 -19.77 18.54 2.48
CA ASN A 89 -19.79 19.97 2.89
C ASN A 89 -21.20 20.51 3.17
N LEU A 90 -22.19 19.66 3.44
CA LEU A 90 -23.60 20.05 3.69
C LEU A 90 -24.07 19.82 5.14
N SER A 91 -23.17 19.60 6.10
CA SER A 91 -23.55 19.34 7.50
C SER A 91 -22.62 19.97 8.55
N SER A 92 -22.18 21.21 8.35
CA SER A 92 -21.50 22.00 9.41
C SER A 92 -21.90 23.46 9.34
#